data_AF-A0A2T4AYY6-F1
#
_entry.id   AF-A0A2T4AYY6-F1
#
_cell.length_a   1.000
_cell.length_b   1.000
_cell.length_c   1.000
_cell.angle_alpha   90.00
_cell.angle_beta   90.00
_cell.angle_gamma   90.00
#
_symmetry.space_group_name_H-M   'P 1'
#
loop_
_entity.id
_entity.type
_entity.pdbx_description
1 polymer ?
#
loop_
_entity_poly.entity_id
_entity_poly.type
_entity_poly.pdbx_seq_one_letter_code
_entity_poly.pdbx_strand_id
1 'polypeptide(L)'
;MSGPSIMQGTNSSNGQQAAQQASSQAQGSENNNNNTSTASSQQALPPTQRPSDAEVIRQLRTVPSPLERYAGRYTISYWPKVDFEFTIELIVVGWTLRGRFDLGPITGVLELDEVPTPYPDGSTDSVLIRWRGYEPETQVFHGGYNNDGWIAFLGNGEIEGFVSFDKIHFGGSRVSDAGTTGIDKTNLWDDWVYYEENARLSRQSLAY
;
A
#
# COMPACT_ATOMS: atom_id res chain seq x y z
N MET A 1 32.09 53.68 20.63
CA MET A 1 32.50 53.79 22.04
C MET A 1 32.29 52.45 22.71
N SER A 2 33.22 52.05 23.59
CA SER A 2 33.10 51.02 24.65
C SER A 2 32.60 49.61 24.28
N GLY A 3 33.47 48.61 24.48
CA GLY A 3 33.10 47.19 24.57
C GLY A 3 32.74 46.79 26.01
N PRO A 4 33.32 45.70 26.55
CA PRO A 4 32.87 44.32 26.30
C PRO A 4 32.50 43.59 27.62
N SER A 5 32.00 42.35 27.52
CA SER A 5 31.95 41.43 28.66
C SER A 5 32.28 40.00 28.26
N ILE A 6 33.24 39.41 28.99
CA ILE A 6 33.59 37.99 29.00
C ILE A 6 33.22 37.47 30.39
N MET A 7 32.69 36.24 30.49
CA MET A 7 32.91 35.43 31.69
C MET A 7 33.15 33.96 31.35
N GLN A 8 33.99 33.32 32.16
CA GLN A 8 34.52 31.97 32.03
C GLN A 8 33.91 31.04 33.09
N GLY A 9 34.08 29.72 32.91
CA GLY A 9 33.86 28.69 33.93
C GLY A 9 33.80 27.30 33.27
N THR A 10 34.88 26.58 32.99
CA THR A 10 35.87 25.88 33.86
C THR A 10 35.34 24.67 34.64
N ASN A 11 35.95 23.49 34.37
CA ASN A 11 36.26 22.40 35.31
C ASN A 11 35.09 21.59 35.93
N SER A 12 35.22 20.29 36.32
CA SER A 12 36.28 19.29 36.06
C SER A 12 35.84 17.85 36.46
N SER A 13 36.31 16.85 35.70
CA SER A 13 36.95 15.59 36.14
C SER A 13 36.26 14.48 36.99
N ASN A 14 36.44 13.24 36.48
CA ASN A 14 37.03 12.04 37.12
C ASN A 14 36.30 11.11 38.11
N GLY A 15 36.53 9.80 37.88
CA GLY A 15 36.47 8.69 38.87
C GLY A 15 35.15 7.92 38.88
N GLN A 16 35.05 6.58 39.07
CA GLN A 16 35.96 5.44 39.33
C GLN A 16 35.23 4.13 38.89
N GLN A 17 35.75 2.89 38.84
CA GLN A 17 37.03 2.23 39.16
C GLN A 17 37.22 1.02 38.17
N ALA A 18 38.44 0.61 37.78
CA ALA A 18 39.14 -0.63 38.20
C ALA A 18 38.26 -1.88 38.50
N ALA A 19 38.35 -3.06 37.86
CA ALA A 19 39.46 -3.93 37.40
C ALA A 19 39.94 -5.01 38.41
N GLN A 20 39.80 -6.29 38.03
CA GLN A 20 40.57 -7.48 38.47
C GLN A 20 40.15 -8.68 37.57
N GLN A 21 41.06 -9.24 36.76
CA GLN A 21 41.93 -10.40 37.04
C GLN A 21 41.19 -11.76 37.14
N ALA A 22 41.65 -12.91 36.64
CA ALA A 22 42.49 -13.35 35.52
C ALA A 22 42.92 -14.81 35.81
N SER A 23 42.58 -15.75 34.92
CA SER A 23 43.30 -17.00 34.59
C SER A 23 43.82 -17.96 35.69
N SER A 24 43.47 -19.24 35.59
CA SER A 24 44.38 -20.35 35.17
C SER A 24 43.96 -21.74 35.70
N GLN A 25 43.81 -22.73 34.81
CA GLN A 25 44.54 -24.02 34.89
C GLN A 25 44.23 -24.91 33.66
N ALA A 26 45.23 -25.69 33.24
CA ALA A 26 45.16 -26.59 32.09
C ALA A 26 45.90 -27.91 32.38
N GLN A 27 45.33 -29.02 31.94
CA GLN A 27 45.84 -30.41 31.84
C GLN A 27 44.63 -31.26 31.38
N GLY A 28 44.70 -32.33 30.59
CA GLY A 28 45.79 -33.02 29.89
C GLY A 28 45.18 -34.03 28.89
N SER A 29 45.98 -34.70 28.06
CA SER A 29 45.55 -35.36 26.82
C SER A 29 44.92 -36.77 26.94
N GLU A 30 44.40 -37.24 25.78
CA GLU A 30 44.42 -38.65 25.29
C GLU A 30 43.28 -39.66 25.61
N ASN A 31 42.31 -39.69 24.68
CA ASN A 31 41.92 -40.82 23.80
C ASN A 31 41.72 -42.28 24.30
N ASN A 32 40.55 -42.79 23.89
CA ASN A 32 40.23 -44.14 23.39
C ASN A 32 39.88 -45.33 24.32
N ASN A 33 38.59 -45.68 24.24
CA ASN A 33 38.01 -47.03 24.03
C ASN A 33 38.11 -48.10 25.12
N ASN A 34 36.97 -48.42 25.74
CA ASN A 34 36.09 -49.46 25.17
C ASN A 34 34.67 -49.48 25.76
N ASN A 35 33.74 -50.05 24.98
CA ASN A 35 32.29 -50.11 25.24
C ASN A 35 31.89 -50.83 26.54
N THR A 36 30.88 -50.32 27.25
CA THR A 36 29.81 -51.17 27.84
C THR A 36 28.48 -50.39 27.87
N SER A 37 27.44 -51.06 27.38
CA SER A 37 26.06 -50.65 27.09
C SER A 37 25.32 -49.74 28.08
N THR A 38 24.54 -48.78 27.54
CA THR A 38 23.12 -48.58 27.91
C THR A 38 22.41 -47.74 26.83
N ALA A 39 21.85 -48.42 25.82
CA ALA A 39 20.97 -47.78 24.84
C ALA A 39 19.53 -47.82 25.33
N SER A 40 18.93 -46.65 25.60
CA SER A 40 17.49 -46.50 25.85
C SER A 40 16.99 -45.16 25.31
N SER A 41 15.88 -45.22 24.57
CA SER A 41 15.00 -44.08 24.25
C SER A 41 15.58 -42.99 23.34
N GLN A 42 15.68 -43.28 22.04
CA GLN A 42 15.40 -42.23 21.05
C GLN A 42 13.95 -41.78 21.22
N GLN A 43 13.76 -40.60 21.81
CA GLN A 43 12.45 -40.00 21.98
C GLN A 43 11.99 -39.46 20.61
N ALA A 44 11.11 -40.20 19.94
CA ALA A 44 10.55 -39.79 18.66
C ALA A 44 9.83 -38.44 18.81
N LEU A 45 9.99 -37.56 17.80
CA LEU A 45 9.22 -36.32 17.70
C LEU A 45 7.72 -36.65 17.77
N PRO A 46 6.90 -35.89 18.52
CA PRO A 46 5.46 -36.13 18.57
C PRO A 46 4.87 -36.05 17.17
N PRO A 47 3.88 -36.89 16.83
CA PRO A 47 3.27 -36.87 15.50
C PRO A 47 2.69 -35.49 15.24
N THR A 48 3.07 -34.90 14.10
CA THR A 48 2.68 -33.57 13.66
C THR A 48 1.18 -33.36 13.87
N GLN A 49 0.82 -32.54 14.86
CA GLN A 49 -0.55 -32.07 14.99
C GLN A 49 -0.86 -31.31 13.71
N ARG A 50 -1.76 -31.88 12.88
CA ARG A 50 -2.29 -31.17 11.72
C ARG A 50 -2.85 -29.84 12.26
N PRO A 51 -2.36 -28.68 11.79
CA PRO A 51 -2.89 -27.40 12.25
C PRO A 51 -4.41 -27.41 12.08
N SER A 52 -5.13 -26.95 13.10
CA SER A 52 -6.60 -26.97 13.08
C SER A 52 -7.09 -26.24 11.84
N ASP A 53 -8.26 -26.58 11.30
CA ASP A 53 -8.74 -25.89 10.09
C ASP A 53 -8.89 -24.36 10.32
N ALA A 54 -9.10 -23.93 11.58
CA ALA A 54 -9.02 -22.52 11.97
C ALA A 54 -7.59 -21.93 11.91
N GLU A 55 -6.57 -22.69 12.30
CA GLU A 55 -5.16 -22.29 12.20
C GLU A 55 -4.72 -22.24 10.72
N VAL A 56 -5.16 -23.18 9.90
CA VAL A 56 -4.95 -23.18 8.44
C VAL A 56 -5.66 -21.98 7.80
N ILE A 57 -6.91 -21.68 8.18
CA ILE A 57 -7.64 -20.49 7.73
C ILE A 57 -6.97 -19.19 8.22
N ARG A 58 -6.29 -19.18 9.38
CA ARG A 58 -5.49 -18.02 9.83
C ARG A 58 -4.19 -17.87 9.04
N GLN A 59 -3.48 -18.97 8.73
CA GLN A 59 -2.27 -18.95 7.91
C GLN A 59 -2.56 -18.62 6.43
N LEU A 60 -3.76 -18.95 5.93
CA LEU A 60 -4.26 -18.49 4.63
C LEU A 60 -4.65 -17.00 4.62
N ARG A 61 -4.71 -16.33 5.79
CA ARG A 61 -4.96 -14.88 5.92
C ARG A 61 -3.69 -14.05 6.15
N THR A 62 -2.50 -14.66 6.24
CA THR A 62 -1.24 -13.95 6.55
C THR A 62 -0.43 -13.49 5.34
N VAL A 63 -0.92 -13.72 4.11
CA VAL A 63 -0.35 -13.11 2.90
C VAL A 63 -1.41 -12.20 2.29
N PRO A 64 -1.22 -10.86 2.32
CA PRO A 64 -2.06 -9.92 1.59
C PRO A 64 -2.23 -10.35 0.14
N SER A 65 -3.44 -10.21 -0.44
CA SER A 65 -3.60 -10.38 -1.89
C SER A 65 -2.56 -9.52 -2.62
N PRO A 66 -1.96 -9.97 -3.74
CA PRO A 66 -1.05 -9.13 -4.50
C PRO A 66 -1.65 -7.76 -4.86
N LEU A 67 -2.99 -7.67 -4.97
CA LEU A 67 -3.75 -6.43 -5.16
C LEU A 67 -3.78 -5.48 -3.96
N GLU A 68 -3.68 -5.97 -2.73
CA GLU A 68 -3.70 -5.14 -1.52
C GLU A 68 -2.50 -4.17 -1.46
N ARG A 69 -1.39 -4.49 -2.14
CA ARG A 69 -0.26 -3.57 -2.30
C ARG A 69 -0.61 -2.32 -3.12
N TYR A 70 -1.68 -2.35 -3.90
CA TYR A 70 -2.14 -1.25 -4.77
C TYR A 70 -3.40 -0.54 -4.24
N ALA A 71 -4.11 -1.18 -3.30
CA ALA A 71 -5.26 -0.58 -2.64
C ALA A 71 -4.84 0.38 -1.52
N GLY A 72 -5.46 1.57 -1.47
CA GLY A 72 -5.11 2.67 -0.58
C GLY A 72 -5.61 4.01 -1.12
N ARG A 73 -5.39 5.07 -0.33
CA ARG A 73 -5.64 6.46 -0.73
C ARG A 73 -4.36 7.08 -1.29
N TYR A 74 -4.49 7.74 -2.43
CA TYR A 74 -3.47 8.48 -3.13
C TYR A 74 -3.87 9.95 -3.19
N THR A 75 -2.93 10.83 -2.83
CA THR A 75 -3.07 12.27 -3.09
C THR A 75 -2.49 12.55 -4.47
N ILE A 76 -3.27 13.23 -5.30
CA ILE A 76 -2.98 13.49 -6.71
C ILE A 76 -2.45 14.91 -6.89
N SER A 77 -1.54 15.06 -7.84
CA SER A 77 -0.88 16.31 -8.18
C SER A 77 -0.78 16.49 -9.70
N TYR A 78 -0.92 17.75 -10.13
CA TYR A 78 -0.75 18.19 -11.51
C TYR A 78 0.53 19.01 -11.68
N TRP A 79 0.99 19.16 -12.92
CA TRP A 79 2.06 20.10 -13.28
C TRP A 79 1.49 21.26 -14.11
N PRO A 80 1.70 22.53 -13.72
CA PRO A 80 2.33 22.99 -12.47
C PRO A 80 1.49 22.66 -11.23
N LYS A 81 2.16 22.48 -10.08
CA LYS A 81 1.51 22.11 -8.82
C LYS A 81 0.50 23.18 -8.41
N VAL A 82 -0.77 22.77 -8.29
CA VAL A 82 -1.87 23.59 -7.79
C VAL A 82 -2.10 23.26 -6.31
N ASP A 83 -2.52 24.23 -5.50
CA ASP A 83 -2.73 24.08 -4.05
C ASP A 83 -4.01 23.31 -3.66
N PHE A 84 -4.55 22.49 -4.58
CA PHE A 84 -5.72 21.64 -4.33
C PHE A 84 -5.29 20.19 -4.11
N GLU A 85 -5.87 19.54 -3.11
CA GLU A 85 -5.65 18.12 -2.83
C GLU A 85 -6.70 17.26 -3.56
N PHE A 86 -6.31 16.75 -4.73
CA PHE A 86 -7.08 15.78 -5.50
C PHE A 86 -6.80 14.37 -4.98
N THR A 87 -7.71 13.41 -5.19
CA THR A 87 -7.59 12.07 -4.59
C THR A 87 -7.98 10.93 -5.52
N ILE A 88 -7.31 9.79 -5.39
CA ILE A 88 -7.79 8.49 -5.87
C ILE A 88 -7.76 7.52 -4.68
N GLU A 89 -8.88 6.86 -4.41
CA GLU A 89 -9.00 5.83 -3.37
C GLU A 89 -9.33 4.48 -4.02
N LEU A 90 -8.40 3.53 -3.95
CA LEU A 90 -8.51 2.20 -4.54
C LEU A 90 -8.77 1.13 -3.47
N ILE A 91 -9.69 0.21 -3.73
CA ILE A 91 -9.99 -0.94 -2.89
C ILE A 91 -10.07 -2.25 -3.70
N VAL A 92 -9.75 -3.37 -3.05
CA VAL A 92 -9.83 -4.70 -3.68
C VAL A 92 -11.28 -5.19 -3.72
N VAL A 93 -11.83 -5.40 -4.92
CA VAL A 93 -13.18 -5.94 -5.15
C VAL A 93 -13.07 -7.25 -5.92
N GLY A 94 -13.17 -8.36 -5.19
CA GLY A 94 -12.97 -9.70 -5.76
C GLY A 94 -11.53 -9.87 -6.26
N TRP A 95 -11.37 -9.90 -7.59
CA TRP A 95 -10.10 -10.08 -8.28
C TRP A 95 -9.64 -8.83 -9.05
N THR A 96 -10.25 -7.67 -8.83
CA THR A 96 -9.81 -6.40 -9.44
C THR A 96 -9.71 -5.28 -8.39
N LEU A 97 -9.14 -4.15 -8.79
CA LEU A 97 -9.19 -2.89 -8.06
C LEU A 97 -10.33 -2.04 -8.63
N ARG A 98 -11.13 -1.49 -7.73
CA ARG A 98 -12.10 -0.44 -8.04
C ARG A 98 -11.82 0.73 -7.12
N GLY A 99 -12.22 1.92 -7.52
CA GLY A 99 -11.98 3.10 -6.71
C GLY A 99 -12.88 4.27 -7.03
N ARG A 100 -12.74 5.30 -6.20
CA ARG A 100 -13.30 6.63 -6.42
C ARG A 100 -12.16 7.58 -6.73
N PHE A 101 -12.43 8.58 -7.58
CA PHE A 101 -11.50 9.66 -7.86
C PHE A 101 -12.18 11.02 -7.75
N ASP A 102 -11.40 12.00 -7.32
CA ASP A 102 -11.64 13.42 -7.51
C ASP A 102 -10.39 13.98 -8.16
N LEU A 103 -10.53 14.40 -9.41
CA LEU A 103 -9.47 14.99 -10.23
C LEU A 103 -9.66 16.50 -10.41
N GLY A 104 -10.70 17.10 -9.80
CA GLY A 104 -11.07 18.52 -9.92
C GLY A 104 -12.14 18.76 -10.98
N PRO A 105 -11.80 18.87 -12.29
CA PRO A 105 -12.79 19.05 -13.36
C PRO A 105 -13.76 17.86 -13.48
N ILE A 106 -13.33 16.67 -13.06
CA ILE A 106 -14.09 15.43 -13.13
C ILE A 106 -13.98 14.65 -11.82
N THR A 107 -15.11 14.18 -11.32
CA THR A 107 -15.20 13.27 -10.16
C THR A 107 -15.89 11.99 -10.58
N GLY A 108 -15.60 10.85 -9.95
CA GLY A 108 -16.23 9.61 -10.38
C GLY A 108 -15.70 8.35 -9.71
N VAL A 109 -16.03 7.21 -10.34
CA VAL A 109 -15.54 5.88 -9.98
C VAL A 109 -14.83 5.24 -11.16
N LEU A 110 -13.82 4.42 -10.85
CA LEU A 110 -13.03 3.68 -11.83
C LEU A 110 -12.94 2.20 -11.47
N GLU A 111 -12.75 1.37 -12.50
CA GLU A 111 -12.46 -0.05 -12.41
C GLU A 111 -11.24 -0.34 -13.28
N LEU A 112 -10.28 -1.10 -12.75
CA LEU A 112 -9.17 -1.61 -13.55
C LEU A 112 -9.67 -2.82 -14.34
N ASP A 113 -9.43 -2.81 -15.65
CA ASP A 113 -9.83 -3.91 -16.54
C ASP A 113 -9.00 -5.19 -16.31
N GLU A 114 -7.79 -5.04 -15.76
CA GLU A 114 -6.85 -6.14 -15.52
C GLU A 114 -6.21 -6.04 -14.12
N VAL A 115 -5.68 -7.17 -13.64
CA VAL A 115 -4.86 -7.23 -12.42
C VAL A 115 -3.48 -6.65 -12.73
N PRO A 116 -2.99 -5.63 -12.01
CA PRO A 116 -1.62 -5.15 -12.18
C PRO A 116 -0.63 -6.29 -11.92
N THR A 117 0.29 -6.53 -12.86
CA THR A 117 1.29 -7.60 -12.75
C THR A 117 2.19 -7.33 -11.54
N PRO A 118 2.24 -8.22 -10.53
CA PRO A 118 2.92 -7.94 -9.28
C PRO A 118 4.43 -8.09 -9.41
N TYR A 119 5.11 -7.00 -9.78
CA TYR A 119 6.56 -6.87 -9.69
C TYR A 119 6.99 -6.41 -8.27
N PRO A 120 8.21 -6.77 -7.80
CA PRO A 120 8.72 -6.37 -6.49
C PRO A 120 8.79 -4.85 -6.31
N ASP A 121 9.17 -4.13 -7.37
CA ASP A 121 9.51 -2.71 -7.35
C ASP A 121 8.41 -1.80 -7.94
N GLY A 122 7.24 -2.35 -8.30
CA GLY A 122 6.12 -1.62 -8.91
C GLY A 122 5.68 -2.19 -10.28
N SER A 123 4.37 -2.15 -10.56
CA SER A 123 3.85 -2.46 -11.91
C SER A 123 4.05 -1.26 -12.82
N THR A 124 5.20 -1.23 -13.50
CA THR A 124 5.51 -0.21 -14.51
C THR A 124 4.67 -0.33 -15.77
N ASP A 125 4.01 -1.48 -15.98
CA ASP A 125 3.00 -1.64 -17.02
C ASP A 125 1.76 -0.81 -16.69
N SER A 126 1.36 0.07 -17.60
CA SER A 126 0.12 0.86 -17.54
C SER A 126 -1.10 -0.07 -17.59
N VAL A 127 -1.85 -0.17 -16.50
CA VAL A 127 -3.07 -0.96 -16.42
C VAL A 127 -4.24 -0.12 -16.92
N LEU A 128 -5.00 -0.66 -17.87
CA LEU A 128 -6.18 0.03 -18.42
C LEU A 128 -7.26 0.20 -17.34
N ILE A 129 -7.89 1.37 -17.34
CA ILE A 129 -9.07 1.66 -16.51
C ILE A 129 -10.26 2.02 -17.37
N ARG A 130 -11.45 1.68 -16.88
CA ARG A 130 -12.71 2.28 -17.28
C ARG A 130 -13.22 3.16 -16.16
N TRP A 131 -13.88 4.26 -16.51
CA TRP A 131 -14.40 5.20 -15.50
C TRP A 131 -15.80 5.72 -15.84
N ARG A 132 -16.51 6.15 -14.81
CA ARG A 132 -17.80 6.86 -14.90
C ARG A 132 -17.78 8.01 -13.91
N GLY A 133 -18.43 9.11 -14.24
CA GLY A 133 -18.27 10.32 -13.43
C GLY A 133 -19.23 11.45 -13.74
N TYR A 134 -18.90 12.60 -13.17
CA TYR A 134 -19.70 13.82 -13.18
C TYR A 134 -18.78 15.03 -13.14
N GLU A 135 -18.99 15.96 -14.07
CA GLU A 135 -18.35 17.28 -14.12
C GLU A 135 -19.07 18.22 -13.13
N PRO A 136 -18.43 18.67 -12.03
CA PRO A 136 -19.10 19.50 -11.04
C PRO A 136 -19.52 20.89 -11.54
N GLU A 137 -18.76 21.44 -12.49
CA GLU A 137 -18.97 22.79 -13.04
C GLU A 137 -20.09 22.83 -14.08
N THR A 138 -20.11 21.89 -15.02
CA THR A 138 -21.07 21.85 -16.14
C THR A 138 -22.33 21.03 -15.83
N GLN A 139 -22.32 20.27 -14.73
CA GLN A 139 -23.34 19.30 -14.33
C GLN A 139 -23.55 18.14 -15.33
N VAL A 140 -22.54 17.83 -16.14
CA VAL A 140 -22.58 16.76 -17.14
C VAL A 140 -22.21 15.41 -16.54
N PHE A 141 -23.02 14.40 -16.85
CA PHE A 141 -22.79 13.01 -16.44
C PHE A 141 -22.08 12.21 -17.54
N HIS A 142 -21.04 11.47 -17.12
CA HIS A 142 -20.19 10.65 -17.96
C HIS A 142 -20.42 9.17 -17.68
N GLY A 143 -21.14 8.52 -18.60
CA GLY A 143 -21.42 7.09 -18.59
C GLY A 143 -21.33 6.49 -20.00
N GLY A 144 -21.21 5.18 -20.08
CA GLY A 144 -20.95 4.40 -21.28
C GLY A 144 -19.74 3.48 -21.11
N TYR A 145 -19.20 3.01 -22.24
CA TYR A 145 -18.02 2.13 -22.32
C TYR A 145 -16.79 2.81 -22.93
N ASN A 146 -16.92 4.06 -23.39
CA ASN A 146 -15.88 4.79 -24.12
C ASN A 146 -15.00 5.65 -23.20
N ASN A 147 -15.29 5.63 -21.90
CA ASN A 147 -14.60 6.39 -20.87
C ASN A 147 -13.45 5.55 -20.35
N ASP A 148 -12.29 5.74 -20.96
CA ASP A 148 -11.08 4.95 -20.74
C ASP A 148 -9.94 5.76 -20.09
N GLY A 149 -8.87 5.06 -19.77
CA GLY A 149 -7.67 5.63 -19.18
C GLY A 149 -6.64 4.56 -18.88
N TRP A 150 -5.60 4.93 -18.15
CA TRP A 150 -4.67 3.96 -17.56
C TRP A 150 -4.09 4.46 -16.23
N ILE A 151 -3.59 3.52 -15.42
CA ILE A 151 -2.82 3.79 -14.20
C ILE A 151 -1.60 2.86 -14.14
N ALA A 152 -0.42 3.42 -13.90
CA ALA A 152 0.82 2.69 -13.66
C ALA A 152 1.22 2.83 -12.18
N PHE A 153 1.69 1.75 -11.58
CA PHE A 153 2.08 1.71 -10.17
C PHE A 153 3.60 1.70 -10.06
N LEU A 154 4.20 2.87 -9.92
CA LEU A 154 5.65 3.10 -10.05
C LEU A 154 6.50 2.56 -8.88
N GLY A 155 5.88 1.87 -7.91
CA GLY A 155 6.53 1.41 -6.70
C GLY A 155 6.54 2.47 -5.59
N ASN A 156 6.97 2.07 -4.39
CA ASN A 156 7.10 2.95 -3.20
C ASN A 156 5.85 3.77 -2.81
N GLY A 157 4.67 3.42 -3.33
CA GLY A 157 3.42 4.16 -3.14
C GLY A 157 3.13 5.22 -4.20
N GLU A 158 3.98 5.38 -5.21
CA GLU A 158 3.77 6.32 -6.33
C GLU A 158 2.91 5.71 -7.45
N ILE A 159 2.11 6.55 -8.10
CA ILE A 159 1.33 6.26 -9.30
C ILE A 159 1.49 7.36 -10.35
N GLU A 160 1.38 6.97 -11.61
CA GLU A 160 1.12 7.86 -12.74
C GLU A 160 -0.15 7.36 -13.44
N GLY A 161 -0.92 8.26 -14.04
CA GLY A 161 -2.07 7.84 -14.82
C GLY A 161 -2.64 8.90 -15.75
N PHE A 162 -3.68 8.48 -16.43
CA PHE A 162 -4.37 9.22 -17.48
C PHE A 162 -5.86 8.86 -17.47
N VAL A 163 -6.72 9.85 -17.62
CA VAL A 163 -8.14 9.65 -18.01
C VAL A 163 -8.41 10.39 -19.31
N SER A 164 -9.23 9.82 -20.18
CA SER A 164 -9.56 10.48 -21.46
C SER A 164 -10.42 11.73 -21.33
N PHE A 165 -11.04 11.99 -20.17
CA PHE A 165 -11.66 13.28 -19.86
C PHE A 165 -10.61 14.40 -19.94
N ASP A 166 -10.79 15.32 -20.89
CA ASP A 166 -9.86 16.41 -21.26
C ASP A 166 -8.37 16.01 -21.33
N LYS A 167 -8.08 14.72 -21.57
CA LYS A 167 -6.74 14.13 -21.59
C LYS A 167 -5.94 14.42 -20.30
N ILE A 168 -6.59 14.41 -19.14
CA ILE A 168 -5.94 14.68 -17.85
C ILE A 168 -4.89 13.60 -17.57
N HIS A 169 -3.63 14.03 -17.52
CA HIS A 169 -2.51 13.27 -16.96
C HIS A 169 -2.31 13.65 -15.49
N PHE A 170 -2.00 12.66 -14.65
CA PHE A 170 -1.82 12.86 -13.22
C PHE A 170 -0.67 12.02 -12.65
N GLY A 171 -0.02 12.56 -11.61
CA GLY A 171 0.88 11.79 -10.74
C GLY A 171 0.37 11.84 -9.30
N GLY A 172 0.60 10.80 -8.51
CA GLY A 172 0.11 10.76 -7.14
C GLY A 172 0.89 9.84 -6.22
N SER A 173 0.85 10.15 -4.92
CA SER A 173 1.60 9.45 -3.89
C SER A 173 0.64 8.89 -2.83
N ARG A 174 0.85 7.65 -2.39
CA ARG A 174 0.03 7.00 -1.37
C ARG A 174 0.19 7.73 -0.04
N VAL A 175 -0.95 8.09 0.56
CA VAL A 175 -1.02 8.66 1.92
C VAL A 175 -1.55 7.66 2.94
N SER A 176 -2.29 6.62 2.52
CA SER A 176 -2.78 5.59 3.45
C SER A 176 -3.18 4.28 2.74
N ASP A 177 -3.22 3.16 3.47
CA ASP A 177 -3.55 1.84 2.93
C ASP A 177 -5.06 1.53 2.88
N ALA A 178 -5.45 0.52 2.10
CA ALA A 178 -6.84 0.12 1.87
C ALA A 178 -7.74 0.08 3.12
N GLY A 179 -7.23 -0.48 4.24
CA GLY A 179 -7.96 -0.59 5.51
C GLY A 179 -8.22 0.74 6.24
N THR A 180 -7.76 1.86 5.69
CA THR A 180 -7.99 3.22 6.17
C THR A 180 -8.81 4.08 5.19
N THR A 181 -9.16 3.54 4.02
CA THR A 181 -10.04 4.22 3.06
C THR A 181 -11.48 4.23 3.60
N GLY A 182 -12.22 5.31 3.30
CA GLY A 182 -13.59 5.49 3.79
C GLY A 182 -14.66 4.77 2.95
N ILE A 183 -14.24 3.98 1.97
CA ILE A 183 -15.11 3.51 0.88
C ILE A 183 -15.67 2.12 1.17
N ASP A 184 -17.01 2.03 1.21
CA ASP A 184 -17.71 0.76 1.13
C ASP A 184 -17.75 0.25 -0.33
N LYS A 185 -17.52 -1.05 -0.51
CA LYS A 185 -17.59 -1.74 -1.81
C LYS A 185 -18.97 -1.63 -2.46
N THR A 186 -20.01 -1.54 -1.64
CA THR A 186 -21.41 -1.39 -2.06
C THR A 186 -21.59 -0.05 -2.79
N ASN A 187 -21.09 1.04 -2.17
CA ASN A 187 -21.22 2.40 -2.69
C ASN A 187 -20.57 2.56 -4.08
N LEU A 188 -19.44 1.90 -4.35
CA LEU A 188 -18.78 1.99 -5.67
C LEU A 188 -19.65 1.43 -6.81
N TRP A 189 -20.44 0.39 -6.57
CA TRP A 189 -21.33 -0.15 -7.60
C TRP A 189 -22.57 0.72 -7.79
N ASP A 190 -23.12 1.25 -6.70
CA ASP A 190 -24.26 2.16 -6.76
C ASP A 190 -23.86 3.48 -7.45
N ASP A 191 -22.68 4.05 -7.15
CA ASP A 191 -22.08 5.19 -7.87
C ASP A 191 -21.90 4.86 -9.37
N TRP A 192 -21.37 3.67 -9.70
CA TRP A 192 -21.15 3.22 -11.09
C TRP A 192 -22.45 3.12 -11.90
N VAL A 193 -23.54 2.66 -11.27
CA VAL A 193 -24.88 2.61 -11.89
C VAL A 193 -25.50 4.01 -11.97
N TYR A 194 -25.36 4.82 -10.92
CA TYR A 194 -25.88 6.19 -10.84
C TYR A 194 -25.33 7.08 -11.95
N TYR A 195 -24.02 7.10 -12.19
CA TYR A 195 -23.41 7.91 -13.26
C TYR A 195 -23.89 7.49 -14.65
N GLU A 196 -24.08 6.19 -14.90
CA GLU A 196 -24.58 5.68 -16.18
C GLU A 196 -26.04 6.07 -16.43
N GLU A 197 -26.91 5.88 -15.45
CA GLU A 197 -28.33 6.17 -15.61
C GLU A 197 -28.58 7.67 -15.81
N ASN A 198 -27.88 8.54 -15.07
CA ASN A 198 -27.97 9.97 -15.30
C ASN A 198 -27.40 10.38 -16.67
N ALA A 199 -26.25 9.85 -17.09
CA ALA A 199 -25.71 10.09 -18.44
C ALA A 199 -26.69 9.63 -19.54
N ARG A 200 -27.36 8.50 -19.34
CA ARG A 200 -28.40 7.98 -20.24
C ARG A 200 -29.61 8.92 -20.31
N LEU A 201 -30.08 9.43 -19.17
CA LEU A 201 -31.19 10.38 -19.08
C LEU A 201 -30.84 11.74 -19.72
N SER A 202 -29.67 12.31 -19.45
CA SER A 202 -29.20 13.57 -20.05
C SER A 202 -29.11 13.48 -21.58
N ARG A 203 -28.68 12.34 -22.13
CA ARG A 203 -28.67 12.09 -23.58
C ARG A 203 -30.07 12.00 -24.19
N GLN A 204 -31.08 11.57 -23.42
CA GLN A 204 -32.47 11.50 -23.88
C GLN A 204 -33.20 12.85 -23.82
N SER A 205 -32.91 13.70 -22.83
CA SER A 205 -33.50 15.04 -22.73
C SER A 205 -33.02 16.01 -23.80
N LEU A 206 -31.84 15.78 -24.40
CA LEU A 206 -31.29 16.59 -25.50
C LEU A 206 -31.82 16.19 -26.89
N ALA A 207 -32.67 15.18 -26.98
CA ALA A 207 -33.22 14.64 -28.24
C ALA A 207 -34.64 15.14 -28.57
N TYR A 208 -35.15 16.12 -27.81
CA TYR A 208 -36.47 16.73 -27.94
C TYR A 208 -36.39 18.26 -27.92
#